data_AF-A0AAW2JIB3-F1
#
_entry.id   AF-A0AAW2JIB3-F1
#
_cell.length_a   1.000
_cell.length_b   1.000
_cell.length_c   1.000
_cell.angle_alpha   90.00
_cell.angle_beta   90.00
_cell.angle_gamma   90.00
#
_symmetry.space_group_name_H-M   'P 1'
#
loop_
_entity.id
_entity.type
_entity.pdbx_description
1 polymer ?
#
loop_
_entity_poly.entity_id
_entity_poly.type
_entity_poly.pdbx_seq_one_letter_code
_entity_poly.pdbx_strand_id
1 'polypeptide(L)'
;MATVYCCRECGTNLNLHGGHLFPPDFYFEAGNKNTLSFSSVDSSKFRFEKEDKIRPFFETVNYWGIQRKRTKIKCNSCGKLVGYITTMGRR
;
A
#
# COMPACT_ATOMS: atom_id res chain seq x y z
N MET A 1 20.24 11.35 6.45
CA MET A 1 19.05 12.14 6.88
C MET A 1 17.91 11.16 7.05
N ALA A 2 17.32 11.06 8.25
CA ALA A 2 16.17 10.16 8.45
C ALA A 2 14.94 10.80 7.81
N THR A 3 14.41 10.17 6.76
CA THR A 3 13.14 10.57 6.16
C THR A 3 12.01 10.17 7.10
N VAL A 4 11.30 11.15 7.65
CA VAL A 4 10.11 10.92 8.46
C VAL A 4 8.90 10.92 7.55
N TYR A 5 8.15 9.82 7.54
CA TYR A 5 6.93 9.70 6.74
C TYR A 5 5.72 10.02 7.61
N CYS A 6 4.98 11.04 7.23
CA CYS A 6 3.77 11.48 7.92
C CYS A 6 2.53 11.28 7.05
N CYS A 7 1.37 11.09 7.69
CA CYS A 7 0.10 11.09 6.99
C CYS A 7 -0.17 12.48 6.41
N ARG A 8 -0.44 12.57 5.10
CA ARG A 8 -0.73 13.84 4.43
C ARG A 8 -1.94 14.58 5.00
N GLU A 9 -2.94 13.85 5.49
CA GLU A 9 -4.22 14.42 5.91
C GLU A 9 -4.20 14.93 7.36
N CYS A 10 -3.47 14.26 8.26
CA CYS A 10 -3.48 14.60 9.70
C CYS A 10 -2.10 14.92 10.27
N GLY A 11 -1.04 14.82 9.48
CA GLY A 11 0.33 15.08 9.93
C GLY A 11 0.91 14.05 10.90
N THR A 12 0.16 13.00 11.27
CA THR A 12 0.65 11.99 12.22
C THR A 12 1.85 11.23 11.66
N ASN A 13 2.85 10.99 12.50
CA ASN A 13 4.01 10.18 12.12
C ASN A 13 3.58 8.72 11.95
N LEU A 14 3.82 8.17 10.76
CA LEU A 14 3.47 6.81 10.38
C LEU A 14 4.51 5.77 10.81
N ASN A 15 5.61 6.21 11.45
CA ASN A 15 6.69 5.38 11.94
C ASN A 15 7.29 4.46 10.85
N LEU A 16 7.38 4.96 9.62
CA LEU A 16 7.97 4.21 8.52
C LEU A 16 9.48 4.43 8.52
N HIS A 17 10.23 3.33 8.50
CA HIS A 17 11.69 3.35 8.46
C HIS A 17 12.20 3.07 7.05
N GLY A 18 13.15 3.89 6.60
CA GLY A 18 13.83 3.70 5.31
C GLY A 18 14.56 2.36 5.17
N GLY A 19 14.93 1.70 6.27
CA GLY A 19 15.53 0.35 6.25
C GLY A 19 14.59 -0.75 5.75
N HIS A 20 13.28 -0.49 5.71
CA HIS A 20 12.27 -1.36 5.12
C HIS A 20 11.78 -0.88 3.76
N LEU A 21 12.35 0.20 3.22
CA LEU A 21 11.96 0.74 1.92
C LEU A 21 12.53 -0.15 0.81
N PHE A 22 11.68 -0.58 -0.11
CA PHE A 22 12.13 -1.28 -1.30
C PHE A 22 12.80 -0.32 -2.29
N PRO A 23 13.83 -0.77 -3.03
CA PRO A 23 14.46 0.06 -4.05
C PRO A 23 13.44 0.43 -5.14
N PRO A 24 13.57 1.64 -5.73
CA PRO A 24 12.61 2.14 -6.73
C PRO A 24 12.55 1.26 -7.99
N ASP A 25 13.64 0.56 -8.30
CA ASP A 25 13.72 -0.39 -9.43
C ASP A 25 13.05 -1.76 -9.17
N PHE A 26 12.53 -2.00 -7.97
CA PHE A 26 11.91 -3.30 -7.65
C PHE A 26 10.53 -3.41 -8.29
N TYR A 27 10.34 -4.33 -9.24
CA TYR A 27 9.05 -4.52 -9.91
C TYR A 27 7.97 -5.03 -8.96
N PHE A 28 6.82 -4.36 -8.93
CA PHE A 28 5.60 -4.86 -8.30
C PHE A 28 4.50 -5.09 -9.34
N GLU A 29 3.79 -6.23 -9.25
CA GLU A 29 2.63 -6.54 -10.11
C GLU A 29 1.53 -5.48 -10.02
N ALA A 30 1.39 -4.82 -8.86
CA ALA A 30 0.45 -3.71 -8.69
C ALA A 30 0.86 -2.43 -9.46
N GLY A 31 2.07 -2.41 -10.05
CA GLY A 31 2.69 -1.27 -10.72
C GLY A 31 3.36 -0.29 -9.74
N ASN A 32 4.52 0.22 -10.11
CA ASN A 32 5.30 1.21 -9.35
C ASN A 32 5.11 2.65 -9.84
N LYS A 33 3.87 3.07 -10.12
CA LYS A 33 3.67 4.46 -10.56
C LYS A 33 3.77 5.42 -9.38
N ASN A 34 4.98 5.91 -9.12
CA ASN A 34 5.31 6.96 -8.15
C ASN A 34 4.88 6.66 -6.70
N THR A 35 4.91 5.38 -6.32
CA THR A 35 4.57 4.91 -4.97
C THR A 35 5.81 4.37 -4.26
N LEU A 36 5.87 4.57 -2.95
CA LEU A 36 6.89 3.96 -2.09
C LEU A 36 6.35 2.63 -1.54
N SER A 37 7.16 1.58 -1.65
CA SER A 37 6.82 0.25 -1.15
C SER A 37 7.67 -0.06 0.07
N PHE A 38 7.06 -0.57 1.13
CA PHE A 38 7.74 -0.95 2.37
C PHE A 38 7.55 -2.44 2.65
N SER A 39 8.60 -3.11 3.14
CA SER A 39 8.57 -4.52 3.53
C SER A 39 7.86 -4.76 4.86
N SER A 40 7.82 -3.73 5.72
CA SER A 40 7.19 -3.77 7.04
C SER A 40 6.68 -2.40 7.42
N VAL A 41 5.58 -2.38 8.17
CA VAL A 41 4.95 -1.17 8.71
C VAL A 41 4.50 -1.40 10.15
N ASP A 42 4.44 -0.35 10.95
CA ASP A 42 4.00 -0.40 12.33
C ASP A 42 2.46 -0.51 12.42
N SER A 43 1.95 -1.69 12.80
CA SER A 43 0.51 -1.95 12.89
C SER A 43 -0.22 -1.07 13.91
N SER A 44 0.46 -0.40 14.84
CA SER A 44 -0.16 0.54 15.77
C SER A 44 -0.59 1.86 15.10
N LYS A 45 0.09 2.24 14.00
CA LYS A 45 -0.15 3.48 13.25
C LYS A 45 -1.08 3.30 12.07
N PHE A 46 -1.34 2.06 11.68
CA PHE A 46 -2.16 1.72 10.52
C PHE A 46 -3.37 0.86 10.88
N ARG A 47 -4.45 1.03 10.11
CA ARG A 47 -5.62 0.16 10.13
C ARG A 47 -5.66 -0.63 8.83
N PHE A 48 -5.87 -1.93 8.93
CA PHE A 48 -5.99 -2.81 7.78
C PHE A 48 -7.45 -3.17 7.57
N GLU A 49 -7.96 -2.85 6.39
CA GLU A 49 -9.33 -3.21 5.99
C GLU A 49 -9.28 -4.08 4.76
N LYS A 50 -9.82 -5.28 4.86
CA LYS A 50 -9.99 -6.15 3.68
C LYS A 50 -11.10 -5.57 2.82
N GLU A 51 -10.79 -5.30 1.56
CA GLU A 51 -11.74 -4.90 0.55
C GLU A 51 -11.87 -6.02 -0.48
N ASP A 52 -13.03 -6.67 -0.46
CA ASP A 52 -13.48 -7.59 -1.48
C ASP A 52 -14.47 -6.83 -2.38
N LYS A 53 -13.98 -6.35 -3.53
CA LYS A 53 -14.84 -5.72 -4.53
C LYS A 53 -15.00 -6.61 -5.74
N ILE A 54 -16.26 -6.81 -6.11
CA ILE A 54 -16.66 -7.38 -7.40
C ILE A 54 -16.92 -6.20 -8.31
N ARG A 55 -15.86 -5.69 -8.94
CA ARG A 55 -15.94 -4.63 -9.95
C ARG A 55 -14.93 -4.96 -11.05
N PRO A 56 -15.34 -4.92 -12.33
CA PRO A 56 -14.41 -5.12 -13.43
C PRO A 56 -13.24 -4.16 -13.30
N PHE A 57 -12.02 -4.67 -13.38
CA PHE A 57 -10.81 -3.87 -13.44
C PHE A 57 -9.91 -4.36 -14.56
N PHE A 58 -9.22 -3.42 -15.20
CA PHE A 58 -8.18 -3.72 -16.17
C PHE A 58 -6.84 -3.71 -15.45
N GLU A 59 -6.15 -4.85 -15.44
CA GLU A 59 -4.76 -4.94 -14.96
C GLU A 59 -3.80 -4.55 -16.08
N THR A 60 -4.14 -4.92 -17.33
CA THR A 60 -3.50 -4.46 -18.56
C THR A 60 -4.56 -4.25 -19.64
N VAL A 61 -4.17 -3.69 -20.80
CA VAL A 61 -5.06 -3.51 -21.97
C VAL A 61 -5.74 -4.83 -22.38
N ASN A 62 -5.06 -5.97 -22.18
CA ASN A 62 -5.52 -7.29 -22.59
C ASN A 62 -5.94 -8.19 -21.42
N TYR A 63 -5.88 -7.71 -20.18
CA TYR A 63 -6.26 -8.50 -19.00
C TYR A 63 -7.27 -7.74 -18.15
N TRP A 64 -8.49 -8.26 -18.17
CA TRP A 64 -9.59 -7.81 -17.34
C TRP A 64 -9.89 -8.85 -16.26
N GLY A 65 -10.18 -8.40 -15.04
CA GLY A 65 -10.60 -9.23 -13.93
C GLY A 65 -11.90 -8.73 -13.33
N ILE A 66 -12.72 -9.63 -12.77
CA ILE A 66 -14.05 -9.29 -12.22
C ILE A 66 -14.01 -9.05 -10.71
N GLN A 67 -13.14 -9.79 -10.00
CA GLN A 67 -13.02 -9.70 -8.55
C GLN A 67 -11.62 -9.27 -8.16
N ARG A 68 -11.53 -8.23 -7.34
CA ARG A 68 -10.27 -7.77 -6.78
C ARG A 68 -10.32 -7.84 -5.26
N LYS A 69 -9.49 -8.72 -4.70
CA LYS A 69 -9.25 -8.79 -3.26
C LYS A 69 -8.03 -7.92 -2.95
N ARG A 70 -8.21 -6.87 -2.18
CA ARG A 70 -7.11 -6.00 -1.73
C ARG A 70 -7.27 -5.67 -0.27
N THR A 71 -6.17 -5.63 0.45
CA THR A 71 -6.18 -5.11 1.82
C THR A 71 -5.78 -3.64 1.76
N LYS A 72 -6.70 -2.75 2.13
CA LYS A 72 -6.43 -1.32 2.29
C LYS A 72 -5.64 -1.06 3.55
N ILE A 73 -4.71 -0.13 3.45
CA ILE A 73 -3.99 0.43 4.58
C ILE A 73 -4.52 1.85 4.78
N LYS A 74 -5.08 2.09 5.96
CA LYS A 74 -5.58 3.39 6.40
C LYS A 74 -4.74 3.92 7.55
N CYS A 75 -4.66 5.23 7.68
CA CYS A 75 -4.08 5.86 8.86
C CYS A 75 -4.96 5.56 10.09
N ASN A 76 -4.38 5.10 11.19
CA ASN A 76 -5.14 4.81 12.40
C ASN A 76 -5.71 6.08 13.06
N SER A 77 -5.03 7.22 12.94
CA SER A 77 -5.47 8.49 13.55
C SER A 77 -6.66 9.15 12.83
N CYS A 78 -6.68 9.18 11.50
CA CYS A 78 -7.72 9.88 10.74
C CYS A 78 -8.60 8.97 9.86
N GLY A 79 -8.29 7.68 9.75
CA GLY A 79 -9.05 6.73 8.94
C GLY A 79 -8.92 6.90 7.42
N LYS A 80 -8.09 7.84 6.95
CA LYS A 80 -7.86 8.08 5.52
C LYS A 80 -7.03 6.98 4.89
N LEU A 81 -7.32 6.67 3.62
CA LEU A 81 -6.59 5.68 2.85
C LEU A 81 -5.16 6.17 2.57
N VAL A 82 -4.17 5.38 2.96
CA VAL A 82 -2.74 5.67 2.76
C VAL A 82 -2.15 4.78 1.67
N GLY A 83 -2.65 3.55 1.53
CA GLY A 83 -2.15 2.62 0.51
C GLY A 83 -2.86 1.28 0.50
N TYR A 84 -2.23 0.29 -0.13
CA TYR A 84 -2.72 -1.08 -0.23
C TYR A 84 -1.59 -2.06 0.11
N ILE A 85 -1.94 -3.16 0.79
CA ILE A 85 -1.02 -4.29 0.95
C ILE A 85 -1.07 -5.09 -0.35
N THR A 86 0.12 -5.34 -0.90
CA THR A 86 0.30 -6.31 -1.97
C THR A 86 1.00 -7.52 -1.37
N THR A 87 0.30 -8.64 -1.25
CA THR A 87 0.92 -9.92 -0.94
C THR A 87 1.56 -10.44 -2.22
N MET A 88 2.84 -10.18 -2.41
CA MET A 88 3.68 -10.95 -3.32
C MET A 88 3.85 -12.36 -2.76
N GLY A 89 2.78 -13.15 -2.81
CA GLY A 89 2.82 -14.58 -2.57
C GLY A 89 3.30 -15.23 -3.86
N ARG A 90 4.51 -15.81 -3.82
CA ARG A 90 4.88 -16.86 -4.77
C ARG A 90 3.73 -17.86 -4.84
N ARG A 91 3.38 -18.27 -6.07
CA ARG A 91 2.55 -19.45 -6.31
C ARG A 91 3.00 -20.62 -5.44
#